data_AF-A0A2A7GVI0-F1
#
_entry.id   AF-A0A2A7GVI0-F1
#
_cell.length_a   1.000
_cell.length_b   1.000
_cell.length_c   1.000
_cell.angle_alpha   90.00
_cell.angle_beta   90.00
_cell.angle_gamma   90.00
#
_symmetry.space_group_name_H-M   'P 1'
#
loop_
_entity.id
_entity.type
_entity.pdbx_description
1 polymer ?
#
loop_
_entity_poly.entity_id
_entity_poly.type
_entity_poly.pdbx_seq_one_letter_code
_entity_poly.pdbx_strand_id
1 'polypeptide(L)'
;KKLFRSQFTIDEFVQNHDKWKTLFSRARNKQLTLSGRKDAKHGNFVFQYVVENQELWMTTSTGKLVMFPAVTFPYGQEIIEEVITKQLQCKNKKKHGKPIAWSVEDHGEYYIVKCLVDVPENPHTNYSKSDGVIGVDCNLNHFAWAHVTKDGNYKGSGSLCFSIMGQSTGQITKIIEAEVIRLVDLAVRYHKPIIIEKLDTTQSKTGDRYGSKRVNRMKSMFAYRKMTSAI
;
A
#
# COMPACT_ATOMS: atom_id res chain seq x y z
N LYS A 1 2.43 -23.17 5.15
CA LYS A 1 1.98 -24.42 5.83
C LYS A 1 1.29 -25.40 4.87
N LYS A 2 0.34 -24.98 4.01
CA LYS A 2 -0.36 -25.87 3.06
C LYS A 2 0.59 -26.60 2.08
N LEU A 3 1.44 -25.86 1.36
CA LEU A 3 2.41 -26.43 0.39
C LEU A 3 3.49 -27.31 1.04
N PHE A 4 3.83 -27.06 2.31
CA PHE A 4 4.76 -27.94 3.02
C PHE A 4 4.11 -29.28 3.35
N ARG A 5 2.85 -29.29 3.78
CA ARG A 5 2.12 -30.52 4.11
C ARG A 5 1.79 -31.37 2.87
N SER A 6 1.64 -30.74 1.71
CA SER A 6 1.28 -31.45 0.48
C SER A 6 2.31 -32.48 0.02
N GLN A 7 3.55 -32.42 0.52
CA GLN A 7 4.56 -33.46 0.27
C GLN A 7 4.13 -34.85 0.77
N PHE A 8 3.18 -34.92 1.72
CA PHE A 8 2.69 -36.16 2.31
C PHE A 8 1.24 -36.49 1.91
N THR A 9 0.52 -35.55 1.29
CA THR A 9 -0.93 -35.68 1.07
C THR A 9 -1.36 -35.63 -0.39
N ILE A 10 -0.46 -35.30 -1.32
CA ILE A 10 -0.75 -35.29 -2.76
C ILE A 10 0.02 -36.44 -3.38
N ASP A 11 -0.69 -37.40 -3.96
CA ASP A 11 -0.12 -38.64 -4.49
C ASP A 11 1.02 -38.38 -5.47
N GLU A 12 0.89 -37.39 -6.36
CA GLU A 12 1.96 -36.99 -7.29
C GLU A 12 3.26 -36.58 -6.56
N PHE A 13 3.15 -35.88 -5.44
CA PHE A 13 4.29 -35.41 -4.64
C PHE A 13 4.88 -36.49 -3.74
N VAL A 14 4.04 -37.43 -3.30
CA VAL A 14 4.48 -38.62 -2.56
C VAL A 14 5.25 -39.56 -3.48
N GLN A 15 4.73 -39.79 -4.70
CA GLN A 15 5.35 -40.66 -5.72
C GLN A 15 6.57 -40.01 -6.38
N ASN A 16 6.62 -38.68 -6.46
CA ASN A 16 7.75 -37.94 -7.01
C ASN A 16 8.08 -36.72 -6.13
N HIS A 17 8.93 -36.97 -5.14
CA HIS A 17 9.32 -35.94 -4.18
C HIS A 17 10.12 -34.79 -4.82
N ASP A 18 10.83 -35.01 -5.93
CA ASP A 18 11.59 -33.95 -6.61
C ASP A 18 10.69 -32.94 -7.32
N LYS A 19 9.52 -33.35 -7.80
CA LYS A 19 8.46 -32.42 -8.26
C LYS A 19 8.04 -31.48 -7.13
N TRP A 20 7.81 -32.02 -5.94
CA TRP A 20 7.50 -31.19 -4.78
C TRP A 20 8.64 -30.25 -4.40
N LYS A 21 9.90 -30.72 -4.37
CA LYS A 21 11.06 -29.86 -4.09
C LYS A 21 11.16 -28.69 -5.06
N THR A 22 10.96 -28.96 -6.35
CA THR A 22 11.00 -27.93 -7.41
C THR A 22 9.90 -26.89 -7.19
N LEU A 23 8.66 -27.34 -6.97
CA LEU A 23 7.52 -26.47 -6.71
C LEU A 23 7.70 -25.67 -5.41
N PHE A 24 8.18 -26.31 -4.36
CA PHE A 24 8.43 -25.70 -3.05
C PHE A 24 9.55 -24.66 -3.12
N SER A 25 10.64 -24.96 -3.83
CA SER A 25 11.73 -24.02 -4.08
C SER A 25 11.25 -22.80 -4.87
N ARG A 26 10.52 -23.00 -5.99
CA ARG A 26 9.93 -21.88 -6.76
C ARG A 26 9.01 -21.03 -5.90
N ALA A 27 8.11 -21.64 -5.13
CA ALA A 27 7.18 -20.92 -4.27
C ALA A 27 7.87 -20.11 -3.16
N ARG A 28 9.04 -20.56 -2.67
CA ARG A 28 9.85 -19.83 -1.68
C ARG A 28 10.69 -18.72 -2.29
N ASN A 29 11.14 -18.91 -3.53
CA ASN A 29 12.05 -18.00 -4.23
C ASN A 29 11.33 -17.14 -5.28
N LYS A 30 10.00 -17.01 -5.17
CA LYS A 30 9.17 -16.24 -6.11
C LYS A 30 9.35 -14.73 -6.03
N GLN A 31 10.18 -14.23 -5.12
CA GLN A 31 10.37 -12.79 -4.92
C GLN A 31 11.84 -12.49 -4.70
N LEU A 32 12.34 -11.52 -5.45
CA LEU A 32 13.64 -10.91 -5.25
C LEU A 32 13.43 -9.47 -4.81
N THR A 33 13.88 -9.11 -3.61
CA THR A 33 13.87 -7.73 -3.14
C THR A 33 15.30 -7.29 -2.84
N LEU A 34 15.74 -6.22 -3.52
CA LEU A 34 17.06 -5.66 -3.34
C LEU A 34 16.97 -4.26 -2.76
N SER A 35 17.58 -4.09 -1.59
CA SER A 35 17.67 -2.81 -0.93
C SER A 35 18.45 -1.81 -1.78
N GLY A 36 17.98 -0.57 -1.79
CA GLY A 36 18.69 0.54 -2.39
C GLY A 36 19.90 0.96 -1.58
N ARG A 37 20.78 1.74 -2.21
CA ARG A 37 21.94 2.35 -1.58
C ARG A 37 22.08 3.79 -2.04
N LYS A 38 22.17 4.71 -1.09
CA LYS A 38 22.25 6.16 -1.36
C LYS A 38 23.49 6.57 -2.17
N ASP A 39 24.57 5.81 -2.06
CA ASP A 39 25.84 6.04 -2.76
C ASP A 39 25.85 5.47 -4.19
N ALA A 40 24.85 4.67 -4.56
CA ALA A 40 24.75 4.12 -5.90
C ALA A 40 24.25 5.17 -6.90
N LYS A 41 24.77 5.10 -8.15
CA LYS A 41 24.42 6.04 -9.22
C LYS A 41 22.91 6.12 -9.47
N HIS A 42 22.26 4.96 -9.54
CA HIS A 42 20.82 4.81 -9.80
C HIS A 42 20.02 4.56 -8.51
N GLY A 43 20.58 4.85 -7.33
CA GLY A 43 19.98 4.50 -6.05
C GLY A 43 20.00 3.00 -5.73
N ASN A 44 20.48 2.17 -6.66
CA ASN A 44 20.72 0.74 -6.54
C ASN A 44 21.94 0.33 -7.39
N PHE A 45 22.65 -0.74 -7.00
CA PHE A 45 23.80 -1.26 -7.77
C PHE A 45 23.41 -2.38 -8.75
N VAL A 46 22.27 -3.04 -8.51
CA VAL A 46 21.80 -4.18 -9.30
C VAL A 46 20.74 -3.75 -10.30
N PHE A 47 19.82 -2.90 -9.87
CA PHE A 47 18.74 -2.40 -10.70
C PHE A 47 19.01 -0.99 -11.22
N GLN A 48 18.66 -0.74 -12.48
CA GLN A 48 18.77 0.56 -13.13
C GLN A 48 17.51 0.80 -13.95
N TYR A 49 16.76 1.85 -13.62
CA TYR A 49 15.58 2.24 -14.37
C TYR A 49 15.91 3.40 -15.30
N VAL A 50 15.58 3.26 -16.58
CA VAL A 50 15.77 4.25 -17.64
C VAL A 50 14.42 4.90 -17.90
N VAL A 51 14.28 6.16 -17.47
CA VAL A 51 13.00 6.91 -17.53
C VAL A 51 12.54 7.11 -18.98
N GLU A 52 13.48 7.43 -19.89
CA GLU A 52 13.20 7.74 -21.30
C GLU A 52 12.45 6.60 -22.03
N ASN A 53 12.86 5.35 -21.78
CA ASN A 53 12.31 4.17 -22.44
C ASN A 53 11.43 3.31 -21.52
N GLN A 54 11.27 3.70 -20.24
CA GLN A 54 10.57 2.95 -19.20
C GLN A 54 11.12 1.51 -19.05
N GLU A 55 12.44 1.35 -19.15
CA GLU A 55 13.11 0.05 -19.06
C GLU A 55 13.73 -0.15 -17.68
N LEU A 56 13.52 -1.32 -17.09
CA LEU A 56 14.23 -1.74 -15.89
C LEU A 56 15.31 -2.76 -16.25
N TRP A 57 16.56 -2.41 -15.98
CA TRP A 57 17.71 -3.25 -16.18
C TRP A 57 18.15 -3.87 -14.86
N MET A 58 18.51 -5.15 -14.87
CA MET A 58 18.98 -5.92 -13.72
C MET A 58 20.27 -6.65 -14.07
N THR A 59 21.31 -6.49 -13.26
CA THR A 59 22.53 -7.31 -13.35
C THR A 59 22.44 -8.52 -12.43
N THR A 60 22.43 -9.73 -12.98
CA THR A 60 22.39 -10.96 -12.17
C THR A 60 23.69 -11.16 -11.38
N SER A 61 23.67 -12.08 -10.41
CA SER A 61 24.88 -12.49 -9.69
C SER A 61 25.98 -13.06 -10.58
N THR A 62 25.63 -13.53 -11.78
CA THR A 62 26.56 -14.02 -12.81
C THR A 62 27.07 -12.91 -13.74
N GLY A 63 26.67 -11.65 -13.52
CA GLY A 63 27.04 -10.52 -14.37
C GLY A 63 26.21 -10.37 -15.65
N LYS A 64 25.21 -11.22 -15.88
CA LYS A 64 24.33 -11.13 -17.04
C LYS A 64 23.35 -9.96 -16.86
N LEU A 65 23.19 -9.15 -17.90
CA LEU A 65 22.15 -8.13 -17.94
C LEU A 65 20.80 -8.73 -18.37
N VAL A 66 19.75 -8.38 -17.64
CA VAL A 66 18.36 -8.71 -17.94
C VAL A 66 17.58 -7.40 -18.04
N MET A 67 16.75 -7.25 -19.07
CA MET A 67 15.94 -6.06 -19.31
C MET A 67 14.46 -6.43 -19.20
N PHE A 68 13.70 -5.62 -18.45
CA PHE A 68 12.26 -5.66 -18.38
C PHE A 68 11.71 -4.47 -19.17
N PRO A 69 11.01 -4.71 -20.29
CA PRO A 69 10.49 -3.63 -21.13
C PRO A 69 9.18 -3.07 -20.56
N ALA A 70 8.88 -1.81 -20.87
CA ALA A 70 7.61 -1.16 -20.56
C ALA A 70 7.19 -1.25 -19.08
N VAL A 71 8.15 -1.04 -18.17
CA VAL A 71 7.89 -1.02 -16.72
C VAL A 71 7.32 0.35 -16.35
N THR A 72 6.00 0.39 -16.21
CA THR A 72 5.25 1.59 -15.83
C THR A 72 4.52 1.40 -14.50
N PHE A 73 4.38 2.47 -13.74
CA PHE A 73 3.69 2.50 -12.46
C PHE A 73 2.37 3.27 -12.59
N PRO A 74 1.21 2.60 -12.49
CA PRO A 74 -0.08 3.30 -12.54
C PRO A 74 -0.25 4.38 -11.47
N TYR A 75 0.48 4.25 -10.36
CA TYR A 75 0.49 5.19 -9.25
C TYR A 75 1.93 5.57 -8.90
N GLY A 76 2.21 6.87 -8.81
CA GLY A 76 3.50 7.37 -8.38
C GLY A 76 4.61 7.33 -9.44
N GLN A 77 4.27 7.19 -10.73
CA GLN A 77 5.24 7.26 -11.83
C GLN A 77 6.09 8.54 -11.74
N GLU A 78 5.43 9.71 -11.64
CA GLU A 78 6.09 11.01 -11.55
C GLU A 78 7.04 11.10 -10.36
N ILE A 79 6.64 10.53 -9.21
CA ILE A 79 7.46 10.48 -7.99
C ILE A 79 8.71 9.63 -8.22
N ILE A 80 8.56 8.47 -8.86
CA ILE A 80 9.67 7.56 -9.16
C ILE A 80 10.65 8.24 -10.12
N GLU A 81 10.14 8.86 -11.19
CA GLU A 81 10.95 9.59 -12.17
C GLU A 81 11.69 10.77 -11.53
N GLU A 82 11.02 11.54 -10.66
CA GLU A 82 11.63 12.64 -9.92
C GLU A 82 12.74 12.15 -8.99
N VAL A 83 12.50 11.09 -8.21
CA VAL A 83 13.48 10.51 -7.28
C VAL A 83 14.70 9.98 -8.02
N ILE A 84 14.50 9.28 -9.14
CA ILE A 84 15.59 8.75 -9.98
C ILE A 84 16.40 9.91 -10.57
N THR A 85 15.72 10.93 -11.11
CA THR A 85 16.38 12.10 -11.72
C THR A 85 17.20 12.86 -10.68
N LYS A 86 16.64 13.12 -9.49
CA LYS A 86 17.35 13.74 -8.37
C LYS A 86 18.56 12.92 -7.95
N GLN A 87 18.43 11.60 -7.87
CA GLN A 87 19.53 10.72 -7.50
C GLN A 87 20.66 10.75 -8.54
N LEU A 88 20.34 10.75 -9.83
CA LEU A 88 21.33 10.86 -10.90
C LEU A 88 22.10 12.19 -10.83
N GLN A 89 21.37 13.30 -10.70
CA GLN A 89 21.92 14.66 -10.65
C GLN A 89 22.64 15.00 -9.34
N CYS A 90 22.43 14.22 -8.27
CA CYS A 90 23.04 14.46 -6.97
C CYS A 90 24.58 14.35 -7.05
N LYS A 91 25.29 15.47 -6.87
CA LYS A 91 26.76 15.52 -6.88
C LYS A 91 27.37 14.82 -5.66
N ASN A 92 26.82 15.08 -4.46
CA ASN A 92 27.30 14.49 -3.20
C ASN A 92 26.35 13.40 -2.69
N LYS A 93 26.39 12.23 -3.34
CA LYS A 93 25.54 11.08 -3.05
C LYS A 93 25.73 10.49 -1.64
N LYS A 94 26.94 10.57 -1.07
CA LYS A 94 27.21 10.08 0.30
C LYS A 94 26.42 10.85 1.35
N LYS A 95 26.24 12.16 1.15
CA LYS A 95 25.53 13.05 2.10
C LYS A 95 24.04 13.18 1.79
N HIS A 96 23.68 13.36 0.51
CA HIS A 96 22.32 13.73 0.10
C HIS A 96 21.64 12.71 -0.80
N GLY A 97 22.31 11.61 -1.16
CA GLY A 97 21.71 10.56 -1.96
C GLY A 97 20.57 9.86 -1.24
N LYS A 98 19.67 9.28 -2.02
CA LYS A 98 18.53 8.50 -1.53
C LYS A 98 18.60 7.08 -2.10
N PRO A 99 18.39 6.04 -1.27
CA PRO A 99 18.33 4.67 -1.76
C PRO A 99 17.03 4.44 -2.53
N ILE A 100 17.08 3.63 -3.58
CA ILE A 100 15.91 3.17 -4.34
C ILE A 100 15.93 1.65 -4.32
N ALA A 101 14.95 1.05 -3.65
CA ALA A 101 14.85 -0.40 -3.58
C ALA A 101 13.88 -0.92 -4.64
N TRP A 102 14.15 -2.12 -5.12
CA TRP A 102 13.37 -2.77 -6.17
C TRP A 102 12.97 -4.17 -5.73
N SER A 103 11.75 -4.57 -6.08
CA SER A 103 11.26 -5.93 -5.89
C SER A 103 10.69 -6.47 -7.19
N VAL A 104 11.03 -7.71 -7.53
CA VAL A 104 10.46 -8.45 -8.64
C VAL A 104 9.80 -9.69 -8.08
N GLU A 105 8.50 -9.82 -8.29
CA GLU A 105 7.67 -10.95 -7.84
C GLU A 105 7.22 -11.77 -9.05
N ASP A 106 7.50 -13.07 -9.02
CA ASP A 106 7.09 -14.07 -10.00
C ASP A 106 5.69 -14.59 -9.69
N HIS A 107 4.77 -14.40 -10.63
CA HIS A 107 3.40 -14.90 -10.60
C HIS A 107 3.14 -16.00 -11.65
N GLY A 108 4.19 -16.54 -12.26
CA GLY A 108 4.14 -17.59 -13.28
C GLY A 108 3.91 -17.03 -14.68
N GLU A 109 2.76 -16.40 -14.91
CA GLU A 109 2.41 -15.82 -16.22
C GLU A 109 2.95 -14.40 -16.40
N TYR A 110 3.17 -13.68 -15.30
CA TYR A 110 3.64 -12.31 -15.30
C TYR A 110 4.55 -12.04 -14.10
N TYR A 111 5.26 -10.92 -14.17
CA TYR A 111 6.05 -10.39 -13.06
C TYR A 111 5.40 -9.11 -12.52
N ILE A 112 5.41 -8.94 -11.20
CA ILE A 112 5.10 -7.66 -10.57
C ILE A 112 6.41 -6.99 -10.19
N VAL A 113 6.66 -5.81 -10.74
CA VAL A 113 7.78 -4.96 -10.35
C VAL A 113 7.28 -3.93 -9.34
N LYS A 114 7.99 -3.78 -8.22
CA LYS A 114 7.72 -2.76 -7.20
C LYS A 114 8.95 -1.88 -7.03
N CYS A 115 8.76 -0.58 -7.07
CA CYS A 115 9.75 0.41 -6.71
C CYS A 115 9.43 0.93 -5.31
N LEU A 116 10.42 0.95 -4.42
CA LEU A 116 10.30 1.49 -3.07
C LEU A 116 11.22 2.70 -2.96
N VAL A 117 10.62 3.86 -2.73
CA VAL A 117 11.28 5.16 -2.65
C VAL A 117 10.87 5.90 -1.38
N ASP A 118 11.77 6.73 -0.88
CA ASP A 118 11.43 7.72 0.14
C ASP A 118 10.62 8.85 -0.51
N VAL A 119 9.33 8.93 -0.21
CA VAL A 119 8.50 10.05 -0.62
C VAL A 119 8.70 11.20 0.38
N PRO A 120 9.13 12.40 -0.05
CA PRO A 120 9.26 13.55 0.85
C PRO A 120 7.89 13.96 1.38
N GLU A 121 7.86 14.47 2.62
CA GLU A 121 6.63 15.04 3.19
C GLU A 121 6.12 16.19 2.32
N ASN A 122 4.80 16.28 2.15
CA ASN A 122 4.20 17.36 1.39
C ASN A 122 4.28 18.67 2.21
N PRO A 123 5.05 19.69 1.78
CA PRO A 123 5.22 20.94 2.52
C PRO A 123 3.92 21.76 2.57
N HIS A 124 2.94 21.44 1.74
CA HIS A 124 1.64 22.13 1.67
C HIS A 124 0.56 21.43 2.51
N THR A 125 0.95 20.58 3.47
CA THR A 125 -0.03 19.96 4.38
C THR A 125 -0.65 21.02 5.29
N ASN A 126 -1.96 21.20 5.18
CA ASN A 126 -2.70 22.17 5.98
C ASN A 126 -3.06 21.59 7.36
N TYR A 127 -2.42 22.10 8.41
CA TYR A 127 -2.74 21.78 9.81
C TYR A 127 -3.62 22.85 10.49
N SER A 128 -3.90 23.95 9.80
CA SER A 128 -4.66 25.06 10.37
C SER A 128 -6.14 24.74 10.50
N LYS A 129 -6.70 25.05 11.67
CA LYS A 129 -8.15 24.96 11.96
C LYS A 129 -8.83 26.33 11.93
N SER A 130 -8.13 27.37 11.48
CA SER A 130 -8.58 28.77 11.46
C SER A 130 -9.86 28.99 10.67
N ASP A 131 -10.12 28.15 9.67
CA ASP A 131 -11.29 28.22 8.78
C ASP A 131 -12.36 27.19 9.16
N GLY A 132 -12.13 26.45 10.25
CA GLY A 132 -12.91 25.30 10.65
C GLY A 132 -12.33 23.99 10.13
N VAL A 133 -13.13 22.93 10.23
CA VAL A 133 -12.66 21.55 10.05
C VAL A 133 -13.73 20.70 9.37
N ILE A 134 -13.33 19.55 8.83
CA ILE A 134 -14.24 18.46 8.44
C ILE A 134 -14.15 17.38 9.50
N GLY A 135 -15.19 17.24 10.32
CA GLY A 135 -15.32 16.12 11.25
C GLY A 135 -15.83 14.88 10.52
N VAL A 136 -15.20 13.73 10.76
CA VAL A 136 -15.56 12.47 10.12
C VAL A 136 -15.80 11.40 11.19
N ASP A 137 -16.98 10.79 11.13
CA ASP A 137 -17.39 9.64 11.90
C ASP A 137 -17.27 8.36 11.05
N CYS A 138 -16.52 7.39 11.57
CA CYS A 138 -16.12 6.18 10.86
C CYS A 138 -17.07 5.03 11.21
N ASN A 139 -17.97 4.68 10.29
CA ASN A 139 -18.95 3.61 10.47
C ASN A 139 -18.58 2.35 9.68
N LEU A 140 -19.21 1.22 10.02
CA LEU A 140 -18.95 -0.09 9.39
C LEU A 140 -19.14 -0.08 7.86
N ASN A 141 -20.07 0.74 7.36
CA ASN A 141 -20.50 0.75 5.96
C ASN A 141 -20.50 2.16 5.34
N HIS A 142 -20.03 3.19 6.06
CA HIS A 142 -19.92 4.53 5.49
C HIS A 142 -18.99 5.43 6.32
N PHE A 143 -18.55 6.53 5.72
CA PHE A 143 -18.04 7.70 6.45
C PHE A 143 -19.14 8.74 6.52
N ALA A 144 -19.50 9.19 7.71
CA ALA A 144 -20.37 10.36 7.89
C ALA A 144 -19.47 11.57 8.11
N TRP A 145 -19.65 12.63 7.33
CA TRP A 145 -18.82 13.83 7.45
C TRP A 145 -19.69 15.06 7.65
N ALA A 146 -19.17 16.01 8.42
CA ALA A 146 -19.75 17.34 8.59
C ALA A 146 -18.63 18.38 8.58
N HIS A 147 -18.80 19.47 7.82
CA HIS A 147 -17.86 20.59 7.88
C HIS A 147 -18.45 21.75 8.64
N VAL A 148 -17.59 22.34 9.47
CA VAL A 148 -17.94 23.42 10.38
C VAL A 148 -17.01 24.60 10.15
N THR A 149 -17.43 25.79 10.59
CA THR A 149 -16.55 26.96 10.69
C THR A 149 -15.67 26.89 11.92
N LYS A 150 -14.74 27.84 12.05
CA LYS A 150 -13.88 27.99 13.24
C LYS A 150 -14.65 28.09 14.56
N ASP A 151 -15.85 28.68 14.53
CA ASP A 151 -16.71 28.88 15.69
C ASP A 151 -17.62 27.66 15.96
N GLY A 152 -17.43 26.57 15.22
CA GLY A 152 -18.26 25.36 15.34
C GLY A 152 -19.59 25.42 14.60
N ASN A 153 -19.91 26.52 13.89
CA ASN A 153 -21.15 26.61 13.14
C ASN A 153 -21.18 25.62 11.97
N TYR A 154 -22.28 24.87 11.86
CA TYR A 154 -22.54 23.90 10.79
C TYR A 154 -22.60 24.57 9.41
N LYS A 155 -21.98 23.93 8.41
CA LYS A 155 -22.00 24.40 7.01
C LYS A 155 -22.45 23.33 6.01
N GLY A 156 -22.54 22.07 6.41
CA GLY A 156 -22.94 20.98 5.53
C GLY A 156 -22.47 19.63 6.05
N SER A 157 -23.12 18.59 5.59
CA SER A 157 -22.77 17.21 5.90
C SER A 157 -23.15 16.27 4.76
N GLY A 158 -22.66 15.05 4.83
CA GLY A 158 -23.02 13.98 3.92
C GLY A 158 -22.51 12.64 4.41
N SER A 159 -22.69 11.63 3.58
CA SER A 159 -22.17 10.30 3.82
C SER A 159 -21.52 9.72 2.56
N LEU A 160 -20.47 8.93 2.77
CA LEU A 160 -19.75 8.18 1.74
C LEU A 160 -19.92 6.69 2.04
N CYS A 161 -20.87 6.06 1.36
CA CYS A 161 -21.28 4.69 1.63
C CYS A 161 -20.42 3.66 0.89
N PHE A 162 -20.14 2.54 1.55
CA PHE A 162 -19.40 1.41 1.00
C PHE A 162 -19.92 0.06 1.51
N SER A 163 -19.77 -0.99 0.69
CA SER A 163 -20.19 -2.35 1.04
C SER A 163 -18.98 -3.26 1.27
N ILE A 164 -18.83 -3.74 2.50
CA ILE A 164 -17.74 -4.65 2.91
C ILE A 164 -18.21 -6.09 3.14
N MET A 165 -19.50 -6.35 3.05
CA MET A 165 -20.07 -7.67 3.33
C MET A 165 -19.67 -8.69 2.27
N GLY A 166 -19.09 -9.80 2.71
CA GLY A 166 -18.66 -10.89 1.83
C GLY A 166 -17.36 -10.61 1.05
N GLN A 167 -16.73 -9.46 1.28
CA GLN A 167 -15.49 -9.08 0.62
C GLN A 167 -14.27 -9.62 1.36
N SER A 168 -13.21 -9.91 0.63
CA SER A 168 -11.90 -10.26 1.21
C SER A 168 -11.25 -9.05 1.88
N THR A 169 -10.30 -9.31 2.78
CA THR A 169 -9.50 -8.27 3.45
C THR A 169 -8.88 -7.27 2.47
N GLY A 170 -8.38 -7.74 1.32
CA GLY A 170 -7.79 -6.86 0.30
C GLY A 170 -8.82 -5.99 -0.41
N GLN A 171 -9.95 -6.59 -0.80
CA GLN A 171 -11.06 -5.86 -1.43
C GLN A 171 -11.64 -4.80 -0.50
N ILE A 172 -11.83 -5.12 0.79
CA ILE A 172 -12.29 -4.15 1.81
C ILE A 172 -11.35 -2.94 1.87
N THR A 173 -10.03 -3.17 1.86
CA THR A 173 -9.07 -2.06 1.87
C THR A 173 -9.24 -1.17 0.64
N LYS A 174 -9.35 -1.75 -0.57
CA LYS A 174 -9.54 -0.98 -1.80
C LYS A 174 -10.86 -0.21 -1.86
N ILE A 175 -11.93 -0.80 -1.37
CA ILE A 175 -13.23 -0.14 -1.28
C ILE A 175 -13.17 1.06 -0.33
N ILE A 176 -12.53 0.91 0.83
CA ILE A 176 -12.34 2.01 1.79
C ILE A 176 -11.44 3.10 1.17
N GLU A 177 -10.30 2.74 0.57
CA GLU A 177 -9.39 3.69 -0.08
C GLU A 177 -10.10 4.55 -1.14
N ALA A 178 -10.97 3.96 -1.96
CA ALA A 178 -11.73 4.69 -2.97
C ALA A 178 -12.66 5.76 -2.36
N GLU A 179 -13.34 5.45 -1.24
CA GLU A 179 -14.20 6.42 -0.55
C GLU A 179 -13.38 7.47 0.22
N VAL A 180 -12.20 7.11 0.71
CA VAL A 180 -11.29 8.08 1.33
C VAL A 180 -10.77 9.10 0.31
N ILE A 181 -10.48 8.69 -0.94
CA ILE A 181 -10.12 9.65 -2.00
C ILE A 181 -11.21 10.72 -2.14
N ARG A 182 -12.48 10.31 -2.18
CA ARG A 182 -13.62 11.25 -2.25
C ARG A 182 -13.72 12.16 -1.03
N LEU A 183 -13.36 11.66 0.15
CA LEU A 183 -13.28 12.43 1.39
C LEU A 183 -12.15 13.47 1.34
N VAL A 184 -10.98 13.09 0.84
CA VAL A 184 -9.84 14.00 0.64
C VAL A 184 -10.19 15.07 -0.39
N ASP A 185 -10.87 14.72 -1.48
CA ASP A 185 -11.36 15.69 -2.48
C ASP A 185 -12.34 16.70 -1.89
N LEU A 186 -13.16 16.30 -0.89
CA LEU A 186 -14.00 17.23 -0.13
C LEU A 186 -13.13 18.18 0.72
N ALA A 187 -12.12 17.66 1.41
CA ALA A 187 -11.21 18.46 2.23
C ALA A 187 -10.43 19.48 1.40
N VAL A 188 -9.96 19.10 0.22
CA VAL A 188 -9.29 19.98 -0.75
C VAL A 188 -10.26 21.08 -1.23
N ARG A 189 -11.49 20.72 -1.62
CA ARG A 189 -12.49 21.69 -2.09
C ARG A 189 -12.90 22.71 -1.03
N TYR A 190 -13.01 22.28 0.22
CA TYR A 190 -13.36 23.19 1.33
C TYR A 190 -12.15 23.87 1.98
N HIS A 191 -10.93 23.53 1.57
CA HIS A 191 -9.67 24.00 2.15
C HIS A 191 -9.59 23.80 3.68
N LYS A 192 -10.08 22.65 4.17
CA LYS A 192 -10.16 22.36 5.61
C LYS A 192 -9.50 21.05 5.96
N PRO A 193 -8.82 20.95 7.11
CA PRO A 193 -8.27 19.68 7.58
C PRO A 193 -9.39 18.71 7.98
N ILE A 194 -9.09 17.41 7.85
CA ILE A 194 -9.94 16.33 8.31
C ILE A 194 -9.62 16.02 9.78
N ILE A 195 -10.65 15.86 10.59
CA ILE A 195 -10.55 15.39 11.97
C ILE A 195 -11.38 14.13 12.11
N ILE A 196 -10.75 13.08 12.61
CA ILE A 196 -11.38 11.84 13.02
C ILE A 196 -11.25 11.67 14.52
N GLU A 197 -12.23 11.02 15.13
CA GLU A 197 -12.08 10.50 16.48
C GLU A 197 -10.91 9.52 16.56
N LYS A 198 -10.34 9.32 17.75
CA LYS A 198 -9.32 8.30 18.03
C LYS A 198 -9.94 7.20 18.87
N LEU A 199 -10.43 6.13 18.23
CA LEU A 199 -11.04 4.99 18.90
C LEU A 199 -10.04 3.88 19.18
N ASP A 200 -10.10 3.31 20.39
CA ASP A 200 -9.50 2.02 20.69
C ASP A 200 -10.55 0.91 20.57
N THR A 201 -10.48 0.15 19.48
CA THR A 201 -11.41 -0.94 19.19
C THR A 201 -10.93 -2.31 19.70
N THR A 202 -9.79 -2.39 20.39
CA THR A 202 -9.19 -3.67 20.81
C THR A 202 -10.12 -4.53 21.67
N GLN A 203 -10.74 -3.94 22.70
CA GLN A 203 -11.67 -4.66 23.57
C GLN A 203 -13.03 -4.92 22.93
N SER A 204 -13.46 -4.06 22.01
CA SER A 204 -14.75 -4.24 21.31
C SER A 204 -14.76 -5.46 20.37
N LYS A 205 -13.58 -5.93 19.94
CA LYS A 205 -13.41 -7.01 18.95
C LYS A 205 -13.36 -8.42 19.54
N THR A 206 -13.19 -8.58 20.85
CA THR A 206 -13.19 -9.90 21.50
C THR A 206 -14.56 -10.59 21.44
N GLY A 207 -15.61 -9.83 21.12
CA GLY A 207 -16.98 -10.33 21.03
C GLY A 207 -17.52 -10.73 22.40
N ASP A 208 -18.83 -10.69 22.56
CA ASP A 208 -19.44 -11.31 23.73
C ASP A 208 -19.60 -12.81 23.43
N ARG A 209 -19.02 -13.68 24.26
CA ARG A 209 -19.06 -15.15 24.08
C ARG A 209 -20.49 -15.67 23.98
N TYR A 210 -21.44 -15.00 24.64
CA TYR A 210 -22.86 -15.33 24.62
C TYR A 210 -23.70 -14.33 23.82
N GLY A 211 -23.06 -13.37 23.16
CA GLY A 211 -23.73 -12.35 22.36
C GLY A 211 -24.21 -12.83 20.99
N SER A 212 -25.00 -11.99 20.32
CA SER A 212 -25.48 -12.26 18.97
C SER A 212 -24.34 -12.46 17.97
N LYS A 213 -24.36 -13.61 17.25
CA LYS A 213 -23.42 -13.92 16.16
C LYS A 213 -23.34 -12.79 15.12
N ARG A 214 -24.48 -12.15 14.83
CA ARG A 214 -24.56 -11.02 13.88
C ARG A 214 -23.78 -9.80 14.40
N VAL A 215 -23.96 -9.44 15.67
CA VAL A 215 -23.29 -8.29 16.30
C VAL A 215 -21.79 -8.54 16.44
N ASN A 216 -21.38 -9.75 16.86
CA ASN A 216 -19.97 -10.12 16.93
C ASN A 216 -19.30 -10.09 15.55
N ARG A 217 -20.02 -10.53 14.51
CA ARG A 217 -19.55 -10.41 13.12
C ARG A 217 -19.35 -8.94 12.72
N MET A 218 -20.30 -8.06 13.04
CA MET A 218 -20.19 -6.61 12.76
C MET A 218 -18.99 -5.98 13.48
N LYS A 219 -18.79 -6.27 14.77
CA LYS A 219 -17.63 -5.80 15.56
C LYS A 219 -16.30 -6.27 14.97
N SER A 220 -16.23 -7.53 14.55
CA SER A 220 -15.04 -8.11 13.90
C SER A 220 -14.77 -7.47 12.54
N MET A 221 -15.81 -7.21 11.74
CA MET A 221 -15.69 -6.56 10.43
C MET A 221 -15.41 -5.06 10.52
N PHE A 222 -15.57 -4.43 11.70
CA PHE A 222 -15.28 -3.01 11.87
C PHE A 222 -13.78 -2.73 11.67
N ALA A 223 -13.50 -2.16 10.50
CA ALA A 223 -12.16 -1.98 9.98
C ALA A 223 -11.60 -0.60 10.32
N TYR A 224 -11.88 -0.09 11.52
CA TYR A 224 -11.47 1.25 11.96
C TYR A 224 -9.98 1.56 11.69
N ARG A 225 -9.06 0.66 12.08
CA ARG A 225 -7.62 0.84 11.79
C ARG A 225 -7.29 0.96 10.30
N LYS A 226 -8.07 0.28 9.43
CA LYS A 226 -7.89 0.41 7.97
C LYS A 226 -8.44 1.73 7.46
N MET A 227 -9.58 2.16 7.99
CA MET A 227 -10.17 3.46 7.68
C MET A 227 -9.22 4.59 8.06
N THR A 228 -8.73 4.60 9.30
CA THR A 228 -7.79 5.62 9.79
C THR A 228 -6.40 5.57 9.16
N SER A 229 -6.00 4.42 8.59
CA SER A 229 -4.73 4.30 7.87
C SER A 229 -4.85 4.71 6.40
N ALA A 230 -6.07 4.74 5.85
CA ALA A 230 -6.33 5.18 4.50
C ALA A 230 -6.52 6.70 4.42
N ILE A 231 -7.12 7.30 5.47
CA ILE A 231 -7.27 8.75 5.68
C ILE A 231 -5.92 9.37 6.02
#